data_AF-A0A1W9X2P8-F1
#
_entry.id   AF-A0A1W9X2P8-F1
#
_cell.length_a   1.000
_cell.length_b   1.000
_cell.length_c   1.000
_cell.angle_alpha   90.00
_cell.angle_beta   90.00
_cell.angle_gamma   90.00
#
_symmetry.space_group_name_H-M   'P 1'
#
loop_
_entity.id
_entity.type
_entity.pdbx_description
1 polymer ?
#
loop_
_entity_poly.entity_id
_entity_poly.type
_entity_poly.pdbx_seq_one_letter_code
_entity_poly.pdbx_strand_id
1 'polypeptide(L)'
;MYKAKYHPGIRKDLKKIDPPIRSEIRGNHIPKILANPQIGEELAGDMKGTRSYHFTVSKQQFRIAYVTEKDSEKVFIQMIGKRGDFYTLLKRRL
;
A
#
# COMPACT_ATOMS: atom_id res chain seq x y z
N MET A 1 6.59 -0.09 16.58
CA MET A 1 6.60 -0.02 15.10
C MET A 1 5.75 -1.19 14.61
N TYR A 2 4.77 -0.95 13.74
CA TYR A 2 3.78 -1.98 13.37
C TYR A 2 4.43 -3.12 12.59
N LYS A 3 3.85 -4.32 12.66
CA LYS A 3 4.27 -5.50 11.89
C LYS A 3 3.53 -5.54 10.55
N ALA A 4 4.26 -5.72 9.46
CA ALA A 4 3.66 -5.89 8.14
C ALA A 4 3.11 -7.31 7.96
N LYS A 5 1.87 -7.40 7.47
CA LYS A 5 1.32 -8.58 6.79
C LYS A 5 1.01 -8.20 5.35
N TYR A 6 1.06 -9.17 4.45
CA TYR A 6 0.91 -8.91 3.02
C TYR A 6 -0.18 -9.79 2.42
N HIS A 7 -1.03 -9.20 1.59
CA HIS A 7 -1.92 -9.95 0.73
C HIS A 7 -1.10 -10.84 -0.23
N PRO A 8 -1.52 -12.08 -0.55
CA PRO A 8 -0.77 -12.98 -1.44
C PRO A 8 -0.44 -12.37 -2.81
N GLY A 9 -1.32 -11.47 -3.28
CA GLY A 9 -1.16 -10.73 -4.54
C GLY A 9 0.01 -9.73 -4.56
N ILE A 10 0.57 -9.32 -3.42
CA ILE A 10 1.64 -8.31 -3.35
C ILE A 10 2.87 -8.73 -4.14
N ARG A 11 3.18 -10.04 -4.21
CA ARG A 11 4.29 -10.52 -5.03
C ARG A 11 4.06 -10.24 -6.52
N LYS A 12 2.83 -10.39 -7.01
CA LYS A 12 2.46 -10.10 -8.40
C LYS A 12 2.44 -8.59 -8.67
N ASP A 13 1.97 -7.81 -7.71
CA ASP A 13 1.97 -6.35 -7.79
C ASP A 13 3.38 -5.79 -7.97
N LEU A 14 4.29 -6.17 -7.06
CA LEU A 14 5.67 -5.71 -7.12
C LEU A 14 6.38 -6.16 -8.40
N LYS A 15 6.07 -7.35 -8.94
CA LYS A 15 6.64 -7.83 -10.22
C LYS A 15 6.34 -6.91 -11.40
N LYS A 16 5.26 -6.13 -11.36
CA LYS A 16 4.88 -5.15 -12.41
C LYS A 16 5.58 -3.79 -12.25
N ILE A 17 6.40 -3.64 -11.22
CA ILE A 17 7.09 -2.40 -10.86
C ILE A 17 8.59 -2.60 -11.10
N ASP A 18 9.24 -1.57 -11.64
CA ASP A 18 10.66 -1.61 -11.96
C ASP A 18 11.51 -1.93 -10.72
N PRO A 19 12.60 -2.71 -10.86
CA PRO A 19 13.44 -3.11 -9.74
C PRO A 19 13.88 -1.97 -8.79
N PRO A 20 14.33 -0.79 -9.29
CA PRO A 20 14.73 0.31 -8.41
C PRO A 20 13.58 0.82 -7.53
N ILE A 21 12.39 0.96 -8.12
CA ILE A 21 11.19 1.43 -7.42
C ILE A 21 10.72 0.39 -6.41
N ARG A 22 10.84 -0.91 -6.71
CA ARG A 22 10.56 -1.98 -5.72
C ARG A 22 11.45 -1.86 -4.48
N SER A 23 12.73 -1.59 -4.67
CA SER A 23 13.67 -1.41 -3.56
C SER A 23 13.31 -0.19 -2.73
N GLU A 24 12.94 0.91 -3.37
CA GLU A 24 12.45 2.12 -2.69
C GLU A 24 11.15 1.88 -1.91
N ILE A 25 10.19 1.13 -2.48
CA ILE A 25 8.96 0.74 -1.78
C ILE A 25 9.28 -0.04 -0.50
N ARG A 26 10.19 -1.02 -0.58
CA ARG A 26 10.55 -1.87 0.55
C ARG A 26 11.42 -1.15 1.59
N GLY A 27 12.36 -0.33 1.15
CA GLY A 27 13.33 0.35 2.01
C GLY A 27 12.81 1.63 2.64
N ASN A 28 11.91 2.35 1.96
CA ASN A 28 11.51 3.70 2.37
C ASN A 28 10.01 3.80 2.66
N HIS A 29 9.14 3.30 1.78
CA HIS A 29 7.70 3.54 1.91
C HIS A 29 7.00 2.59 2.88
N ILE A 30 7.29 1.29 2.83
CA ILE A 30 6.73 0.33 3.80
C ILE A 30 7.14 0.71 5.23
N PRO A 31 8.43 0.98 5.54
CA PRO A 31 8.83 1.39 6.89
C PRO A 31 8.14 2.67 7.37
N LYS A 32 7.91 3.66 6.50
CA LYS A 32 7.15 4.87 6.83
C LYS A 32 5.71 4.54 7.26
N ILE A 33 5.03 3.66 6.52
CA ILE A 33 3.69 3.20 6.89
C ILE A 33 3.71 2.44 8.22
N LEU A 34 4.71 1.58 8.46
CA LEU A 34 4.81 0.83 9.72
C LEU A 34 5.16 1.70 10.93
N ALA A 35 5.89 2.80 10.71
CA ALA A 35 6.17 3.79 11.75
C ALA A 35 4.94 4.64 12.08
N ASN A 36 4.19 5.06 11.06
CA ASN A 36 2.97 5.83 11.21
C ASN A 36 1.88 5.36 10.23
N PRO A 37 1.04 4.38 10.61
CA PRO A 37 -0.01 3.88 9.73
C PRO A 37 -1.10 4.90 9.41
N GLN A 38 -1.16 6.03 10.13
CA GLN A 38 -2.14 7.08 9.88
C GLN A 38 -1.75 8.02 8.74
N ILE A 39 -0.53 7.88 8.19
CA ILE A 39 -0.01 8.72 7.09
C ILE A 39 -0.80 8.60 5.78
N GLY A 40 -1.51 7.50 5.57
CA GLY A 40 -2.37 7.27 4.41
C GLY A 40 -3.77 7.84 4.60
N GLU A 41 -4.35 8.29 3.49
CA GLU A 41 -5.73 8.80 3.42
C GLU A 41 -6.74 7.67 3.59
N GLU A 42 -7.77 7.88 4.40
CA GLU A 42 -8.84 6.90 4.57
C GLU A 42 -9.75 6.90 3.33
N LEU A 43 -9.97 5.72 2.75
CA LEU A 43 -10.86 5.56 1.61
C LEU A 43 -12.32 5.55 2.07
N ALA A 44 -13.21 6.01 1.20
CA ALA A 44 -14.64 6.08 1.43
C ALA A 44 -15.42 5.04 0.60
N GLY A 45 -16.72 4.95 0.84
CA GLY A 45 -17.63 4.04 0.13
C GLY A 45 -17.30 2.56 0.37
N ASP A 46 -17.34 1.76 -0.68
CA ASP A 46 -17.08 0.31 -0.64
C ASP A 46 -15.69 -0.08 -0.11
N MET A 47 -14.76 0.88 -0.05
CA MET A 47 -13.39 0.65 0.44
C MET A 47 -13.15 1.25 1.83
N LYS A 48 -14.22 1.61 2.56
CA LYS A 48 -14.14 2.12 3.93
C LYS A 48 -13.35 1.17 4.83
N GLY A 49 -12.46 1.73 5.65
CA GLY A 49 -11.54 0.98 6.52
C GLY A 49 -10.18 0.67 5.87
N THR A 50 -10.04 0.88 4.56
CA THR A 50 -8.73 0.87 3.89
C THR A 50 -8.12 2.26 3.86
N ARG A 51 -6.82 2.34 4.07
CA ARG A 51 -6.01 3.55 3.87
C ARG A 51 -5.19 3.44 2.58
N SER A 52 -4.98 4.59 1.93
CA SER A 52 -4.19 4.73 0.72
C SER A 52 -3.04 5.69 0.97
N TYR A 53 -1.82 5.17 0.95
CA TYR A 53 -0.60 5.98 1.01
C TYR A 53 -0.11 6.29 -0.41
N HIS A 54 0.06 7.57 -0.73
CA HIS A 54 0.43 8.04 -2.07
C HIS A 54 1.88 8.51 -2.06
N PHE A 55 2.61 8.21 -3.12
CA PHE A 55 3.99 8.65 -3.30
C PHE A 55 4.34 8.76 -4.78
N THR A 56 5.39 9.51 -5.09
CA THR A 56 5.85 9.75 -6.47
C THR A 56 7.33 9.39 -6.58
N VAL A 57 7.68 8.60 -7.60
CA VAL A 57 9.06 8.24 -7.94
C VAL A 57 9.25 8.48 -9.43
N SER A 58 10.29 9.21 -9.82
CA SER A 58 10.62 9.47 -11.23
C SER A 58 9.42 9.96 -12.08
N LYS A 59 8.67 10.94 -11.56
CA LYS A 59 7.44 11.52 -12.16
C LYS A 59 6.24 10.54 -12.26
N GLN A 60 6.37 9.31 -11.77
CA GLN A 60 5.30 8.32 -11.73
C GLN A 60 4.65 8.26 -10.34
N GLN A 61 3.33 8.39 -10.29
CA GLN A 61 2.57 8.26 -9.04
C GLN A 61 2.22 6.80 -8.75
N PHE A 62 2.41 6.42 -7.49
CA PHE A 62 2.14 5.10 -6.93
C PHE A 62 1.28 5.21 -5.67
N ARG A 63 0.65 4.09 -5.31
CA ARG A 63 -0.17 3.96 -4.12
C ARG A 63 0.06 2.63 -3.42
N ILE A 64 -0.09 2.64 -2.10
CA ILE A 64 -0.12 1.46 -1.23
C ILE A 64 -1.44 1.47 -0.47
N ALA A 65 -2.26 0.45 -0.69
CA ALA A 65 -3.50 0.25 0.05
C ALA A 65 -3.24 -0.69 1.23
N TYR A 66 -3.71 -0.33 2.41
CA TYR A 66 -3.50 -1.12 3.62
C TYR A 66 -4.58 -0.90 4.67
N VAL A 67 -4.74 -1.87 5.57
CA VAL A 67 -5.59 -1.79 6.76
C VAL A 67 -4.71 -1.82 7.99
N THR A 68 -5.09 -1.11 9.04
CA THR A 68 -4.35 -1.07 10.31
C THR A 68 -5.18 -1.74 11.41
N GLU A 69 -4.63 -2.76 12.04
CA GLU A 69 -5.15 -3.34 13.28
C GLU A 69 -4.42 -2.71 14.45
N LYS A 70 -5.09 -1.82 15.20
CA LYS A 70 -4.46 -1.12 16.34
C LYS A 70 -4.12 -2.06 17.48
N ASP A 71 -5.04 -2.96 17.84
CA ASP A 71 -4.87 -3.85 19.01
C ASP A 71 -3.70 -4.82 18.85
N SER A 72 -3.42 -5.24 17.61
CA SER A 72 -2.39 -6.21 17.31
C SER A 72 -1.10 -5.59 16.73
N GLU A 73 -1.06 -4.25 16.65
CA GLU A 73 -0.01 -3.45 16.01
C GLU A 73 0.38 -4.00 14.62
N LYS A 74 -0.61 -4.33 13.79
CA LYS A 74 -0.38 -4.87 12.44
C LYS A 74 -0.85 -3.92 11.36
N VAL A 75 -0.11 -3.89 10.27
CA VAL A 75 -0.51 -3.27 9.02
C VAL A 75 -0.62 -4.37 7.98
N PHE A 76 -1.82 -4.56 7.45
CA PHE A 76 -2.08 -5.48 6.34
C PHE A 76 -2.01 -4.73 5.01
N ILE A 77 -0.93 -4.94 4.27
CA ILE A 77 -0.73 -4.37 2.93
C ILE A 77 -1.55 -5.16 1.91
N GLN A 78 -2.57 -4.52 1.36
CA GLN A 78 -3.56 -5.14 0.48
C GLN A 78 -3.15 -5.07 -0.99
N MET A 79 -2.62 -3.93 -1.44
CA MET A 79 -2.22 -3.74 -2.83
C MET A 79 -1.14 -2.65 -2.96
N ILE A 80 -0.25 -2.83 -3.94
CA ILE A 80 0.74 -1.81 -4.35
C ILE A 80 0.59 -1.60 -5.86
N GLY A 81 0.59 -0.37 -6.35
CA GLY A 81 0.47 -0.14 -7.79
C GLY A 81 0.61 1.31 -8.23
N LYS A 82 0.65 1.51 -9.55
CA LYS A 82 0.60 2.84 -10.19
C LYS A 82 -0.79 3.45 -10.02
N ARG A 83 -0.91 4.78 -9.97
CA ARG A 83 -2.18 5.51 -9.76
C ARG A 83 -3.32 5.10 -10.70
N GLY A 84 -3.03 4.90 -11.99
CA GLY A 84 -4.03 4.75 -13.08
C GLY A 84 -5.22 3.86 -12.72
N ASP A 85 -5.04 2.54 -12.78
CA ASP A 85 -6.10 1.56 -12.49
C ASP A 85 -6.18 1.14 -11.01
N PHE A 86 -5.53 1.89 -10.12
CA PHE A 86 -5.30 1.44 -8.74
C PHE A 86 -6.61 1.10 -8.01
N TYR A 87 -7.57 2.04 -7.99
CA TYR A 87 -8.81 1.86 -7.24
C TYR A 87 -9.74 0.82 -7.88
N THR A 88 -9.78 0.73 -9.21
CA THR A 88 -10.54 -0.30 -9.92
C THR A 88 -10.02 -1.70 -9.59
N LEU A 89 -8.70 -1.87 -9.56
CA LEU A 89 -8.07 -3.16 -9.22
C LEU A 89 -8.16 -3.47 -7.73
N LEU A 90 -8.07 -2.46 -6.86
CA LEU A 90 -8.25 -2.61 -5.41
C LEU A 90 -9.68 -3.08 -5.11
N LYS A 91 -10.69 -2.46 -5.71
CA LYS A 91 -12.09 -2.84 -5.54
C LYS A 91 -12.39 -4.29 -5.97
N ARG A 92 -11.67 -4.82 -6.96
CA ARG A 92 -11.79 -6.23 -7.39
C ARG A 92 -11.09 -7.22 -6.46
N ARG A 93 -10.22 -6.73 -5.58
CA ARG A 93 -9.40 -7.55 -4.66
C ARG A 93 -10.04 -7.68 -3.28
N LEU A 94 -10.74 -6.64 -2.84
CA LEU A 94 -11.54 -6.61 -1.62
C LEU A 94 -12.84 -7.37 -1.84
#